data_AF-A0A1W1V8Z9-F1
#
_entry.id   AF-A0A1W1V8Z9-F1
#
_cell.length_a   1.000
_cell.length_b   1.000
_cell.length_c   1.000
_cell.angle_alpha   90.00
_cell.angle_beta   90.00
_cell.angle_gamma   90.00
#
_symmetry.space_group_name_H-M   'P 1'
#
loop_
_entity.id
_entity.type
_entity.pdbx_description
1 polymer ?
#
loop_
_entity_poly.entity_id
_entity_poly.type
_entity_poly.pdbx_seq_one_letter_code
_entity_poly.pdbx_strand_id
1 'polypeptide(L)' 'MKLNKFIIELFLLAMLIPIPINLKDGGSVRYRAAIYEVTRLHTLDLNSKIGYIDGLEIKILGHTIYMSVKN' A
#
# COMPACT_ATOMS: atom_id res chain seq x y z
N MET A 1 -18.36 -27.36 17.22
CA MET A 1 -18.78 -26.19 16.40
C MET A 1 -18.12 -24.85 16.79
N LYS A 2 -17.32 -24.74 17.87
CA LYS A 2 -16.63 -23.48 18.25
C LYS A 2 -15.26 -23.30 17.58
N LEU A 3 -14.52 -24.39 17.33
CA LEU A 3 -13.16 -24.33 16.76
C LEU A 3 -13.12 -23.70 15.35
N ASN A 4 -14.09 -24.03 14.50
CA ASN A 4 -14.16 -23.48 13.13
C ASN A 4 -14.42 -21.96 13.11
N LYS A 5 -15.13 -21.43 14.11
CA LYS A 5 -15.38 -19.98 14.20
C LYS A 5 -14.09 -19.21 14.49
N PHE A 6 -13.27 -19.71 15.42
CA PHE A 6 -11.97 -19.10 15.73
C PHE A 6 -11.02 -19.10 14.53
N ILE A 7 -11.04 -20.16 13.71
CA ILE A 7 -10.21 -20.24 12.50
C ILE A 7 -10.62 -19.14 11.50
N ILE A 8 -11.92 -18.94 11.28
CA ILE A 8 -12.43 -17.90 10.38
C ILE A 8 -12.06 -16.52 10.88
N GLU A 9 -12.22 -16.27 12.19
CA GLU A 9 -11.87 -15.00 12.81
C GLU A 9 -10.38 -14.69 12.65
N LEU A 10 -9.50 -15.66 12.97
CA LEU A 10 -8.06 -15.52 12.79
C LEU A 10 -7.67 -15.26 11.32
N PHE A 11 -8.31 -15.94 10.38
CA PHE A 11 -8.08 -15.74 8.96
C PHE A 11 -8.47 -14.33 8.50
N LEU A 12 -9.61 -13.82 8.99
CA LEU A 12 -10.07 -12.47 8.67
C LEU A 12 -9.11 -11.40 9.20
N LEU A 13 -8.58 -11.59 10.41
CA LEU A 13 -7.53 -10.73 10.98
C LEU A 13 -6.24 -10.79 10.16
N ALA A 14 -5.82 -11.98 9.69
CA ALA A 14 -4.62 -12.13 8.88
C ALA A 14 -4.72 -11.40 7.53
N MET A 15 -5.91 -11.35 6.90
CA MET A 15 -6.13 -10.64 5.64
C MET A 15 -5.99 -9.11 5.74
N LEU A 16 -6.07 -8.55 6.96
CA LEU A 16 -5.88 -7.11 7.20
C LEU A 16 -4.40 -6.72 7.31
N ILE A 17 -3.50 -7.70 7.45
CA ILE A 17 -2.06 -7.47 7.51
C ILE A 17 -1.57 -7.14 6.09
N PRO A 18 -1.03 -5.93 5.86
CA PRO A 18 -0.59 -5.54 4.53
C PRO A 18 0.71 -6.24 4.17
N ILE A 19 0.81 -6.69 2.92
CA ILE A 19 2.01 -7.29 2.35
C ILE A 19 2.81 -6.20 1.62
N PRO A 20 4.09 -5.97 1.96
CA PRO A 20 4.94 -5.02 1.26
C PRO A 20 5.35 -5.57 -0.11
N ILE A 21 5.21 -4.74 -1.14
CA ILE A 21 5.55 -5.03 -2.53
C ILE A 21 6.44 -3.88 -3.02
N ASN A 22 7.69 -4.17 -3.34
CA ASN A 22 8.60 -3.19 -3.92
C ASN A 22 8.23 -2.96 -5.40
N LEU A 23 8.05 -1.71 -5.78
CA LEU A 23 7.79 -1.31 -7.15
C LEU A 23 9.12 -1.05 -7.88
N LYS A 24 9.10 -1.26 -9.20
CA LYS A 24 10.29 -1.10 -10.07
C LYS A 24 10.39 0.32 -10.64
N ASP A 25 10.12 1.32 -9.83
CA ASP A 25 9.97 2.73 -10.23
C ASP A 25 11.00 3.67 -9.59
N GLY A 26 12.02 3.12 -8.95
CA GLY A 26 13.09 3.89 -8.30
C GLY A 26 13.12 3.78 -6.79
N GLY A 27 12.13 3.11 -6.18
CA GLY A 27 12.14 2.78 -4.76
C GLY A 27 10.78 2.83 -4.06
N SER A 28 9.66 2.98 -4.78
CA SER A 28 8.35 3.00 -4.15
C SER A 28 8.01 1.65 -3.54
N VAL A 29 7.29 1.68 -2.41
CA VAL A 29 6.82 0.47 -1.71
C VAL A 29 5.31 0.53 -1.57
N ARG A 30 4.64 -0.49 -2.09
CA ARG A 30 3.19 -0.69 -1.97
C ARG A 30 2.88 -1.70 -0.88
N TYR A 31 2.16 -1.28 0.13
CA TYR A 31 1.61 -2.11 1.20
C TYR A 31 0.18 -2.49 0.83
N ARG A 32 -0.02 -3.72 0.37
CA ARG A 32 -1.32 -4.21 -0.11
C ARG A 32 -1.95 -5.13 0.93
N ALA A 33 -3.13 -4.77 1.42
CA ALA A 33 -4.00 -5.64 2.21
C ALA A 33 -5.22 -6.07 1.36
N ALA A 34 -6.13 -6.84 1.95
CA ALA A 34 -7.33 -7.30 1.24
C ALA A 34 -8.29 -6.16 0.84
N ILE A 35 -8.44 -5.13 1.69
CA ILE A 35 -9.44 -4.06 1.51
C ILE A 35 -8.82 -2.68 1.26
N TYR A 36 -7.51 -2.51 1.49
CA TYR A 36 -6.83 -1.24 1.30
C TYR A 36 -5.42 -1.46 0.74
N GLU A 37 -4.89 -0.44 0.09
CA GLU A 37 -3.51 -0.38 -0.38
C GLU A 37 -2.92 0.96 0.01
N VAL A 38 -1.71 0.98 0.58
CA VAL A 38 -0.96 2.20 0.88
C VAL A 38 0.34 2.15 0.09
N THR A 39 0.54 3.07 -0.84
CA THR A 39 1.78 3.19 -1.61
C THR A 39 2.57 4.38 -1.11
N ARG A 40 3.79 4.14 -0.65
CA ARG A 40 4.80 5.19 -0.49
C ARG A 40 5.47 5.37 -1.83
N LEU A 41 5.20 6.51 -2.46
CA LEU A 41 5.82 6.88 -3.73
C LEU A 41 7.23 7.39 -3.43
N HIS A 42 8.19 6.83 -4.13
CA HIS A 42 9.58 7.22 -4.18
C HIS A 42 10.07 6.94 -5.60
N THR A 43 9.58 7.75 -6.54
CA THR A 43 9.83 7.58 -7.97
C THR A 43 10.96 8.50 -8.38
N LEU A 44 11.92 7.97 -9.15
CA LEU A 44 12.95 8.77 -9.78
C LEU A 44 12.32 9.69 -10.82
N ASP A 45 12.50 11.00 -10.67
CA ASP A 45 12.09 11.98 -11.69
C ASP A 45 13.25 12.91 -12.02
N LEU A 46 13.70 12.81 -13.27
CA LEU A 46 14.78 13.62 -13.86
C LEU A 46 14.42 15.11 -13.95
N ASN A 47 13.13 15.46 -13.88
CA ASN A 47 12.65 16.84 -13.92
C ASN A 47 12.44 17.46 -12.53
N SER A 48 12.51 16.66 -11.46
CA SER A 48 12.38 17.18 -10.10
C SER A 48 13.67 17.88 -9.65
N LYS A 49 13.57 18.93 -8.83
CA LYS A 49 14.74 19.68 -8.32
C LYS A 49 15.68 18.82 -7.46
N ILE A 50 15.17 17.71 -6.95
CA ILE A 50 15.82 16.84 -5.96
C ILE A 50 16.14 15.44 -6.53
N GLY A 51 15.69 15.15 -7.76
CA GLY A 51 15.86 13.86 -8.44
C GLY A 51 14.81 12.78 -8.13
N TYR A 52 13.90 13.04 -7.17
CA TYR A 52 12.85 12.12 -6.74
C TYR A 52 11.53 12.85 -6.50
N ILE A 53 10.44 12.16 -6.81
CA ILE A 53 9.09 12.50 -6.39
C ILE A 53 8.73 11.60 -5.21
N ASP A 54 8.48 12.22 -4.06
CA ASP A 54 7.99 11.54 -2.88
C ASP A 54 6.48 11.73 -2.74
N GLY A 55 5.79 10.74 -2.19
CA GLY A 55 4.36 10.86 -1.99
C GLY A 55 3.73 9.74 -1.21
N LEU A 56 2.44 9.89 -0.96
CA LEU A 56 1.59 8.91 -0.32
C LEU A 56 0.31 8.76 -1.13
N GLU A 57 0.05 7.54 -1.58
CA GLU A 57 -1.21 7.16 -2.20
C GLU A 57 -1.92 6.13 -1.31
N ILE A 58 -3.19 6.35 -1.02
CA ILE A 58 -4.04 5.40 -0.29
C ILE A 58 -5.21 5.01 -1.19
N LYS A 59 -5.40 3.71 -1.34
CA LYS A 59 -6.53 3.10 -2.02
C LYS A 59 -7.36 2.29 -1.03
N ILE A 60 -8.67 2.33 -1.21
CA ILE A 60 -9.61 1.42 -0.56
C ILE A 60 -10.39 0.71 -1.66
N LEU A 61 -10.45 -0.61 -1.61
CA LEU A 61 -11.15 -1.44 -2.61
C LEU A 61 -10.76 -1.11 -4.07
N GLY A 62 -9.49 -0.73 -4.29
CA GLY A 62 -8.98 -0.33 -5.60
C GLY A 62 -9.24 1.13 -6.01
N HIS A 63 -10.00 1.89 -5.23
CA HIS A 63 -10.26 3.31 -5.46
C HIS A 63 -9.29 4.20 -4.67
N THR A 64 -8.61 5.12 -5.35
CA THR A 64 -7.77 6.12 -4.69
C THR A 64 -8.63 7.12 -3.93
N ILE A 65 -8.47 7.14 -2.61
CA ILE A 65 -9.17 8.06 -1.71
C ILE A 65 -8.29 9.22 -1.26
N TYR A 66 -6.98 9.04 -1.34
CA TYR A 66 -6.01 10.05 -0.97
C TYR A 66 -4.77 9.90 -1.86
N MET A 67 -4.31 11.03 -2.38
CA MET A 67 -3.06 11.11 -3.13
C MET A 67 -2.40 12.42 -2.76
N SER A 68 -1.20 12.33 -2.20
CA SER A 68 -0.35 13.48 -1.91
C SER A 68 0.99 13.25 -2.56
N VAL A 69 1.38 14.20 -3.40
CA VAL A 69 2.65 14.19 -4.12
C VAL A 69 3.42 15.42 -3.67
N LYS A 70 4.63 15.22 -3.20
CA LYS A 70 5.57 16.26 -2.81
C LYS A 70 6.62 16.37 -3.90
N ASN A 71 6.69 17.54 -4.50
CA ASN A 71 7.62 17.90 -5.57
C ASN A 71 8.64 18.92 -5.07
#